data_AF-A0A1H9HA39-F1
#
_entry.id   AF-A0A1H9HA39-F1
#
_cell.length_a   1.000
_cell.length_b   1.000
_cell.length_c   1.000
_cell.angle_alpha   90.00
_cell.angle_beta   90.00
_cell.angle_gamma   90.00
#
_symmetry.space_group_name_H-M   'P 1'
#
loop_
_entity.id
_entity.type
_entity.pdbx_description
1 polymer ?
#
loop_
_entity_poly.entity_id
_entity_poly.type
_entity_poly.pdbx_seq_one_letter_code
_entity_poly.pdbx_strand_id
1 'polypeptide(L)'
;MTREIENRIIALAKEGMAPAQIALEVDRQITTVYHYCCKARRNGEVIPKFRTGMGAGQRPTLMSVAPQTVSRLRPLAHERGQTVPEFCNELLAVIAQDDLAASVLDDGEPDA
;
A
#
# COMPACT_ATOMS: atom_id res chain seq x y z
N MET A 1 15.21 19.02 25.87
CA MET A 1 15.10 17.67 25.28
C MET A 1 13.66 17.22 24.99
N THR A 2 12.83 16.75 25.93
CA THR A 2 11.51 16.17 25.57
C THR A 2 10.55 17.14 24.86
N ARG A 3 10.57 18.43 25.23
CA ARG A 3 9.73 19.47 24.60
C ARG A 3 10.17 19.81 23.17
N GLU A 4 11.46 19.72 22.85
CA GLU A 4 11.97 20.00 21.50
C GLU A 4 11.56 18.90 20.53
N ILE A 5 11.61 17.64 20.97
CA ILE A 5 11.16 16.49 20.18
C ILE A 5 9.65 16.54 19.95
N GLU A 6 8.87 16.89 20.99
CA GLU A 6 7.41 17.09 20.86
C GLU A 6 7.10 18.16 19.80
N ASN A 7 7.76 19.33 19.88
CA ASN A 7 7.56 20.40 18.92
C ASN A 7 7.96 20.01 17.49
N ARG A 8 9.07 19.27 17.33
CA ARG A 8 9.53 18.78 16.02
C ARG A 8 8.53 17.81 15.41
N ILE A 9 7.99 16.87 16.20
CA ILE A 9 6.96 15.92 15.76
C ILE A 9 5.71 16.66 15.30
N ILE A 10 5.26 17.66 16.07
CA ILE A 10 4.07 18.45 15.73
C ILE A 10 4.28 19.24 14.44
N ALA A 11 5.44 19.86 14.25
CA ALA A 11 5.77 20.61 13.04
C ALA A 11 5.73 19.71 11.79
N LEU A 12 6.42 18.57 11.82
CA LEU A 12 6.42 17.61 10.71
C LEU A 12 5.02 17.05 10.42
N ALA A 13 4.21 16.83 11.46
CA ALA A 13 2.84 16.36 11.30
C ALA A 13 1.92 17.44 10.68
N LYS A 14 2.14 18.72 10.99
CA LYS A 14 1.43 19.86 10.37
C LYS A 14 1.79 20.01 8.89
N GLU A 15 3.03 19.71 8.53
CA GLU A 15 3.51 19.64 7.14
C GLU A 15 2.94 18.45 6.35
N GLY A 16 2.18 17.57 7.02
CA GLY A 16 1.52 16.42 6.39
C GLY A 16 2.38 15.17 6.29
N MET A 17 3.54 15.14 6.94
CA MET A 17 4.39 13.95 7.00
C MET A 17 3.70 12.82 7.78
N ALA A 18 3.76 11.59 7.27
CA ALA A 18 3.10 10.46 7.91
C ALA A 18 3.77 10.09 9.25
N PRO A 19 3.02 9.63 10.27
CA PRO A 19 3.59 9.28 11.59
C PRO A 19 4.72 8.26 11.56
N ALA A 20 4.71 7.33 10.60
CA ALA A 20 5.78 6.35 10.40
C ALA A 20 7.07 7.00 9.89
N GLN A 21 6.97 7.97 8.97
CA GLN A 21 8.14 8.72 8.48
C GLN A 21 8.69 9.63 9.58
N ILE A 22 7.82 10.28 10.34
CA ILE A 22 8.23 11.11 11.49
C ILE A 22 8.97 10.26 12.53
N ALA A 23 8.49 9.04 12.81
CA ALA A 23 9.12 8.12 13.76
C ALA A 23 10.57 7.79 13.36
N LEU A 24 10.81 7.56 12.07
CA LEU A 24 12.15 7.34 11.52
C LEU A 24 13.00 8.61 11.59
N GLU A 25 12.44 9.76 11.20
CA GLU A 25 13.14 11.05 11.15
C GLU A 25 13.61 11.52 12.54
N VAL A 26 12.78 11.32 13.57
CA VAL A 26 13.08 11.79 14.94
C VAL A 26 13.67 10.69 15.83
N ASP A 27 13.93 9.51 15.27
CA ASP A 27 14.40 8.29 15.98
C ASP A 27 13.58 7.97 17.24
N ARG A 28 12.25 7.87 17.05
CA ARG A 28 11.31 7.55 18.14
C ARG A 28 10.32 6.49 17.73
N GLN A 29 9.81 5.78 18.73
CA GLN A 29 8.73 4.83 18.51
C GLN A 29 7.49 5.55 17.95
N ILE A 30 6.84 4.90 16.99
CA ILE A 30 5.62 5.42 16.36
C ILE A 30 4.51 5.68 17.39
N THR A 31 4.44 4.90 18.46
CA THR A 31 3.52 5.10 19.59
C THR A 31 3.72 6.46 20.27
N THR A 32 4.97 6.89 20.42
CA THR A 32 5.34 8.22 20.93
C THR A 32 4.88 9.33 19.99
N VAL A 33 5.06 9.14 18.68
CA VAL A 33 4.57 10.10 17.67
C VAL A 33 3.05 10.24 17.73
N TYR A 34 2.31 9.12 17.80
CA TYR A 34 0.86 9.15 17.97
C TYR A 34 0.44 9.84 19.26
N HIS A 35 1.15 9.59 20.37
CA HIS A 35 0.87 10.23 21.65
C HIS A 35 0.95 11.76 21.54
N TYR A 36 2.03 12.30 20.98
CA TYR A 36 2.20 13.74 20.82
C TYR A 36 1.22 14.36 19.84
N CYS A 37 0.99 13.74 18.68
CA CYS A 37 -0.01 14.21 17.71
C CYS A 37 -1.42 14.24 18.32
N CYS A 38 -1.78 13.23 19.12
CA CYS A 38 -3.07 13.21 19.82
C CYS A 38 -3.16 14.31 20.89
N LYS A 39 -2.11 14.49 21.69
CA LYS A 39 -2.04 15.56 22.71
C LYS A 39 -2.17 16.94 22.07
N ALA A 40 -1.44 17.19 20.98
CA ALA A 40 -1.48 18.45 20.26
C ALA A 40 -2.87 18.76 19.67
N ARG A 41 -3.54 17.77 19.05
CA ARG A 41 -4.93 17.95 18.57
C ARG A 41 -5.89 18.31 19.71
N ARG A 42 -5.76 17.68 20.89
CA ARG A 42 -6.59 18.04 22.05
C ARG A 42 -6.33 19.47 22.53
N ASN A 43 -5.11 19.96 22.34
CA ASN A 43 -4.73 21.33 22.66
C ASN A 43 -5.12 22.35 21.58
N GLY A 44 -5.88 21.94 20.56
CA GLY A 44 -6.39 22.82 19.50
C GLY A 44 -5.51 22.91 18.25
N GLU A 45 -4.43 22.14 18.18
CA GLU A 45 -3.55 22.15 17.00
C GLU A 45 -4.21 21.47 15.79
N VAL A 46 -4.15 22.14 14.64
CA VAL A 46 -4.68 21.61 13.37
C VAL A 46 -3.68 20.62 12.76
N ILE A 47 -3.76 19.37 13.20
CA ILE A 47 -2.95 18.26 12.68
C ILE A 47 -3.86 17.28 11.92
N PRO A 48 -3.57 16.98 10.64
CA PRO A 48 -4.34 16.02 9.86
C PRO A 48 -4.50 14.68 10.59
N LYS A 49 -5.70 14.09 10.52
CA LYS A 49 -5.89 12.69 10.95
C LYS A 49 -5.37 11.79 9.84
N PHE A 50 -4.19 11.22 10.04
CA PHE A 50 -3.68 10.15 9.19
C PHE A 50 -4.59 8.95 9.38
N ARG A 51 -5.39 8.61 8.35
CA ARG A 51 -6.22 7.41 8.36
C ARG A 51 -5.30 6.20 8.53
N THR A 52 -5.53 5.38 9.54
CA THR A 52 -5.03 4.02 9.64
C THR A 52 -5.67 3.20 8.53
N GLY A 53 -5.10 3.26 7.34
CA GLY A 53 -5.60 2.57 6.16
C GLY A 53 -4.61 2.73 5.03
N MET A 54 -3.82 1.66 4.82
CA MET A 54 -2.80 1.49 3.78
C MET A 54 -1.58 2.42 3.93
N GLY A 55 -0.41 1.81 4.02
CA GLY A 55 0.87 2.53 4.06
C GLY A 55 1.02 3.48 2.88
N ALA A 56 1.63 4.63 3.11
CA ALA A 56 2.06 5.55 2.06
C ALA A 56 2.97 4.78 1.08
N GLY A 57 2.39 4.35 -0.05
CA GLY A 57 3.07 3.54 -1.06
C GLY A 57 2.20 2.47 -1.72
N GLN A 58 1.14 1.97 -1.05
CA GLN A 58 0.22 1.05 -1.70
C GLN A 58 -0.85 1.83 -2.45
N ARG A 59 -0.60 2.07 -3.75
CA ARG A 59 -1.72 2.19 -4.69
C ARG A 59 -2.61 0.96 -4.45
N PRO A 60 -3.93 1.09 -4.30
CA PRO A 60 -4.76 -0.10 -4.35
C PRO A 60 -4.58 -0.71 -5.74
N THR A 61 -3.80 -1.78 -5.83
CA THR A 61 -3.72 -2.66 -7.00
C THR A 61 -5.02 -3.44 -7.03
N LEU A 62 -6.14 -2.75 -7.25
CA LEU A 62 -7.45 -3.37 -7.41
C LEU A 62 -7.48 -3.96 -8.82
N MET A 63 -6.74 -5.04 -9.01
CA MET A 63 -6.97 -5.93 -10.13
C MET A 63 -8.19 -6.77 -9.78
N SER A 64 -9.31 -6.47 -10.44
CA SER A 64 -10.50 -7.30 -10.35
C SER A 64 -10.39 -8.41 -11.39
N VAL A 65 -10.42 -9.66 -10.93
CA VAL A 65 -10.44 -10.84 -11.79
C VAL A 65 -11.81 -11.48 -11.66
N ALA A 66 -12.45 -11.79 -12.79
CA ALA A 66 -13.76 -12.43 -12.79
C ALA A 66 -13.75 -13.74 -11.97
N PRO A 67 -14.80 -14.07 -11.21
CA PRO A 67 -14.83 -15.26 -10.36
C PRO A 67 -14.57 -16.58 -11.11
N GLN A 68 -14.96 -16.61 -12.38
CA GLN A 68 -14.76 -17.75 -13.28
C GLN A 68 -13.27 -17.97 -13.56
N THR A 69 -12.54 -16.89 -13.85
CA THR A 69 -11.10 -16.89 -14.07
C THR A 69 -10.36 -17.25 -12.79
N VAL A 70 -10.77 -16.70 -11.64
CA VAL A 70 -10.20 -17.07 -10.32
C VAL A 70 -10.31 -18.58 -10.07
N SER A 71 -11.46 -19.17 -10.40
CA SER A 71 -11.66 -20.62 -10.24
C SER A 71 -10.70 -21.45 -11.11
N ARG A 72 -10.40 -20.98 -12.32
CA ARG A 72 -9.44 -21.63 -13.24
C ARG A 72 -7.98 -21.46 -12.79
N LEU A 73 -7.63 -20.31 -12.24
CA LEU A 73 -6.26 -20.00 -11.83
C LEU A 73 -5.88 -20.58 -10.46
N ARG A 74 -6.87 -20.83 -9.59
CA ARG A 74 -6.64 -21.37 -8.23
C ARG A 74 -5.80 -22.65 -8.18
N PRO A 75 -6.05 -23.71 -8.96
CA PRO A 75 -5.20 -24.91 -8.92
C PRO A 75 -3.76 -24.60 -9.36
N LEU A 76 -3.58 -23.80 -10.40
CA LEU A 76 -2.25 -23.42 -10.92
C LEU A 76 -1.42 -22.60 -9.93
N ALA A 77 -2.08 -21.70 -9.19
CA ALA A 77 -1.46 -20.93 -8.11
C ALA A 77 -1.11 -21.83 -6.91
N HIS A 78 -2.01 -22.75 -6.55
CA HIS A 78 -1.81 -23.69 -5.44
C HIS A 78 -0.62 -24.63 -5.69
N GLU A 79 -0.47 -25.16 -6.91
CA GLU A 79 0.69 -25.98 -7.30
C GLU A 79 2.04 -25.24 -7.11
N ARG A 80 2.02 -23.91 -7.18
CA ARG A 80 3.19 -23.03 -6.99
C ARG A 80 3.31 -22.50 -5.56
N GLY A 81 2.41 -22.88 -4.65
CA GLY A 81 2.38 -22.36 -3.28
C GLY A 81 2.04 -20.87 -3.19
N GLN A 82 1.31 -20.33 -4.17
CA GLN A 82 0.98 -18.92 -4.29
C GLN A 82 -0.52 -18.66 -4.09
N THR A 83 -0.84 -17.45 -3.64
CA THR A 83 -2.21 -16.93 -3.72
C THR A 83 -2.54 -16.53 -5.17
N VAL A 84 -3.83 -16.54 -5.54
CA VAL A 84 -4.25 -16.13 -6.89
C VAL A 84 -3.78 -14.70 -7.25
N PRO A 85 -3.84 -13.69 -6.37
CA PRO A 85 -3.29 -12.38 -6.68
C PRO A 85 -1.77 -12.38 -6.93
N GLU A 86 -0.98 -13.14 -6.17
CA GLU A 86 0.47 -13.27 -6.38
C GLU A 86 0.76 -13.92 -7.73
N PHE A 87 0.08 -15.02 -8.03
CA PHE A 87 0.19 -15.74 -9.29
C PHE A 87 -0.17 -14.84 -10.48
N CYS A 88 -1.23 -14.04 -10.39
CA CYS A 88 -1.60 -13.11 -11.45
C CYS A 88 -0.55 -12.01 -11.66
N ASN A 89 0.04 -11.49 -10.60
CA ASN A 89 1.10 -10.48 -10.72
C ASN A 89 2.35 -11.07 -11.39
N GLU A 90 2.75 -12.28 -11.02
CA GLU A 90 3.85 -12.99 -11.67
C GLU A 90 3.54 -13.26 -13.15
N LEU A 91 2.34 -13.74 -13.46
CA LEU A 91 1.90 -14.00 -14.83
C LEU A 91 1.98 -12.73 -15.69
N LEU A 92 1.46 -11.61 -15.19
CA LEU A 92 1.54 -10.33 -15.89
C LEU A 92 2.97 -9.84 -16.05
N ALA A 93 3.85 -10.07 -15.07
CA ALA A 93 5.25 -9.71 -15.17
C ALA A 93 5.96 -10.49 -16.28
N VAL A 94 5.71 -11.80 -16.39
CA VAL A 94 6.27 -12.64 -17.47
C VAL A 94 5.75 -12.20 -18.83
N ILE A 95 4.43 -12.01 -18.98
CA ILE A 95 3.82 -11.54 -20.23
C ILE A 95 4.43 -10.20 -20.68
N ALA A 96 4.63 -9.27 -19.73
CA ALA A 96 5.23 -7.97 -20.03
C ALA A 96 6.73 -8.06 -20.36
N GLN A 97 7.46 -8.97 -19.70
CA GLN A 97 8.89 -9.16 -19.96
C GLN A 97 9.16 -9.75 -21.35
N ASP A 98 8.29 -10.64 -21.80
CA ASP A 98 8.42 -11.34 -23.09
C ASP A 98 7.70 -10.61 -24.25
N ASP A 99 7.16 -9.41 -24.00
CA ASP A 99 6.39 -8.60 -24.97
C ASP A 99 5.20 -9.36 -25.61
N LEU A 100 4.58 -10.27 -24.83
CA LEU A 100 3.51 -11.15 -25.30
C LEU A 100 2.10 -10.56 -25.11
N ALA A 101 2.00 -9.34 -24.57
CA ALA A 101 0.73 -8.76 -24.18
C ALA A 101 -0.25 -8.61 -25.37
N ALA A 102 0.24 -8.16 -26.53
CA ALA A 102 -0.60 -8.04 -27.73
C ALA A 102 -1.06 -9.42 -28.22
N SER A 103 -0.15 -10.37 -28.37
CA SER A 103 -0.46 -11.72 -28.87
C SER A 103 -1.47 -12.46 -28.01
N VAL A 104 -1.35 -12.37 -26.67
CA VAL A 104 -2.31 -13.01 -25.75
C VAL A 104 -3.70 -12.38 -25.82
N LEU A 105 -3.79 -11.09 -26.13
CA LEU A 105 -5.06 -10.39 -26.28
C LEU A 105 -5.71 -10.67 -27.64
N ASP A 106 -4.91 -10.76 -28.70
CA ASP A 106 -5.37 -10.99 -30.07
C ASP A 106 -5.85 -12.45 -30.28
N ASP A 107 -5.17 -13.43 -29.68
CA ASP A 107 -5.58 -14.86 -29.72
C ASP A 107 -6.88 -15.14 -28.93
N GLY A 108 -7.35 -14.16 -28.16
CA GLY A 108 -8.53 -14.25 -27.31
C GLY A 108 -9.83 -13.78 -27.96
N GLU A 109 -9.81 -13.28 -29.21
CA GLU A 109 -11.05 -12.94 -29.91
C GLU A 109 -11.83 -14.23 -30.18
N PRO A 110 -13.04 -14.41 -29.60
CA PRO A 110 -13.91 -15.48 -30.05
C PRO A 110 -14.27 -15.18 -31.51
N ASP A 111 -14.07 -16.15 -32.40
CA ASP A 111 -14.67 -16.13 -33.73
C ASP A 111 -16.16 -15.73 -33.59
N ALA A 112 -16.52 -14.59 -34.17
CA ALA A 112 -17.87 -14.03 -34.15
C ALA A 112 -18.84 -14.86 -35.01
#